data_AF-A0A3C0FV73-F1
#
_entry.id   AF-A0A3C0FV73-F1
#
_cell.length_a   1.000
_cell.length_b   1.000
_cell.length_c   1.000
_cell.angle_alpha   90.00
_cell.angle_beta   90.00
_cell.angle_gamma   90.00
#
_symmetry.space_group_name_H-M   'P 1'
#
loop_
_entity.id
_entity.type
_entity.pdbx_description
1 polymer ?
#
loop_
_entity_poly.entity_id
_entity_poly.type
_entity_poly.pdbx_seq_one_letter_code
_entity_poly.pdbx_strand_id
1 'polypeptide(L)'
;PEQAQAGGMNPQIFNSFLDGTKSAIELAAVSNACDLVPQDCGLQFPACGVDDLPRLLCPRESGGILDRKGTVEVVSSLERDTRPVFRDLRWGVYVTFEAPSEYVARCFNEYGLLTDPSGQYSTMYKPYHLIGLELGISVASAALRGEATGTSRAWSGDAVATAKRDLKPGEMLDGEGGYTVYGKLMPALTSKARSALPIGLAHHLKIKRPVAMDQTLTWDDVEFDAKDPAIAFRKEMEATFG
;
A
#
# COMPACT_ATOMS: atom_id res chain seq x y z
N PRO A 1 11.24 -14.97 13.59
CA PRO A 1 11.74 -16.32 13.18
C PRO A 1 10.89 -17.46 13.75
N GLU A 2 10.68 -17.48 15.07
CA GLU A 2 9.97 -18.55 15.78
C GLU A 2 8.50 -18.69 15.34
N GLN A 3 7.77 -17.57 15.22
CA GLN A 3 6.37 -17.58 14.75
C GLN A 3 6.23 -17.99 13.28
N ALA A 4 7.16 -17.58 12.41
CA ALA A 4 7.15 -17.97 10.99
C ALA A 4 7.40 -19.48 10.81
N GLN A 5 8.32 -20.03 11.61
CA GLN A 5 8.60 -21.47 11.62
C GLN A 5 7.41 -22.29 12.12
N ALA A 6 6.71 -21.82 13.16
CA ALA A 6 5.48 -22.44 13.66
C ALA A 6 4.33 -22.40 12.63
N GLY A 7 4.26 -21.35 11.80
CA GLY A 7 3.27 -21.21 10.75
C GLY A 7 3.62 -21.87 9.40
N GLY A 8 4.80 -22.49 9.28
CA GLY A 8 5.29 -23.05 8.01
C GLY A 8 5.59 -22.00 6.93
N MET A 9 5.83 -20.74 7.33
CA MET A 9 5.99 -19.59 6.45
C MET A 9 7.47 -19.24 6.25
N ASN A 10 7.81 -18.72 5.08
CA ASN A 10 9.13 -18.12 4.84
C ASN A 10 9.29 -16.88 5.76
N PRO A 11 10.28 -16.87 6.68
CA PRO A 11 10.47 -15.77 7.63
C PRO A 11 10.69 -14.41 6.99
N GLN A 12 11.32 -14.36 5.81
CA GLN A 12 11.53 -13.14 5.05
C GLN A 12 10.19 -12.57 4.57
N ILE A 13 9.32 -13.41 4.00
CA ILE A 13 7.98 -13.00 3.58
C ILE A 13 7.16 -12.55 4.80
N PHE A 14 7.25 -13.24 5.94
CA PHE A 14 6.55 -12.78 7.15
C PHE A 14 6.98 -11.37 7.60
N ASN A 15 8.28 -11.07 7.50
CA ASN A 15 8.80 -9.76 7.89
C ASN A 15 8.29 -8.62 7.00
N SER A 16 8.01 -8.89 5.72
CA SER A 16 7.45 -7.89 4.79
C SER A 16 6.04 -7.39 5.17
N PHE A 17 5.33 -8.13 6.05
CA PHE A 17 4.08 -7.64 6.64
C PHE A 17 4.33 -6.68 7.80
N LEU A 18 5.43 -6.84 8.53
CA LEU A 18 5.74 -6.04 9.71
C LEU A 18 6.40 -4.70 9.37
N ASP A 19 7.18 -4.65 8.30
CA ASP A 19 7.88 -3.44 7.85
C ASP A 19 7.04 -2.56 6.90
N GLY A 20 5.78 -2.94 6.64
CA GLY A 20 4.85 -2.21 5.79
C GLY A 20 5.01 -2.45 4.27
N THR A 21 5.98 -3.27 3.84
CA THR A 21 6.22 -3.54 2.42
C THR A 21 4.99 -4.12 1.71
N LYS A 22 4.33 -5.11 2.33
CA LYS A 22 3.12 -5.72 1.77
C LYS A 22 1.99 -4.72 1.63
N SER A 23 1.76 -3.90 2.66
CA SER A 23 0.77 -2.82 2.62
C SER A 23 1.05 -1.82 1.50
N ALA A 24 2.32 -1.45 1.28
CA ALA A 24 2.69 -0.58 0.17
C ALA A 24 2.40 -1.20 -1.21
N ILE A 25 2.70 -2.49 -1.39
CA ILE A 25 2.44 -3.21 -2.65
C ILE A 25 0.93 -3.33 -2.89
N GLU A 26 0.16 -3.74 -1.88
CA GLU A 26 -1.29 -3.90 -1.98
C GLU A 26 -1.98 -2.57 -2.28
N LEU A 27 -1.60 -1.49 -1.60
CA LEU A 27 -2.22 -0.18 -1.84
C LEU A 27 -1.73 0.48 -3.13
N ALA A 28 -0.54 0.14 -3.65
CA ALA A 28 -0.16 0.49 -5.02
C ALA A 28 -1.10 -0.19 -6.03
N ALA A 29 -1.41 -1.48 -5.85
CA ALA A 29 -2.36 -2.19 -6.70
C ALA A 29 -3.77 -1.58 -6.63
N VAL A 30 -4.27 -1.26 -5.43
CA VAL A 30 -5.55 -0.56 -5.26
C VAL A 30 -5.54 0.81 -5.94
N SER A 31 -4.48 1.58 -5.76
CA SER A 31 -4.32 2.91 -6.39
C SER A 31 -4.40 2.81 -7.91
N ASN A 32 -3.69 1.83 -8.47
CA ASN A 32 -3.59 1.60 -9.92
C ASN A 32 -4.88 1.05 -10.53
N ALA A 33 -5.71 0.35 -9.75
CA ALA A 33 -7.00 -0.20 -10.21
C ALA A 33 -8.18 0.78 -10.02
N CYS A 34 -8.08 1.72 -9.08
CA CYS A 34 -9.19 2.57 -8.64
C CYS A 34 -8.97 4.06 -8.92
N ASP A 35 -7.96 4.43 -9.71
CA ASP A 35 -7.60 5.82 -10.02
C ASP A 35 -7.36 6.68 -8.76
N LEU A 36 -6.82 6.06 -7.69
CA LEU A 36 -6.48 6.76 -6.45
C LEU A 36 -5.00 7.16 -6.48
N VAL A 37 -4.68 8.29 -5.83
CA VAL A 37 -3.32 8.82 -5.75
C VAL A 37 -2.82 8.65 -4.32
N PRO A 38 -1.69 7.95 -4.10
CA PRO A 38 -1.10 7.84 -2.78
C PRO A 38 -0.77 9.19 -2.14
N GLN A 39 -0.66 9.21 -0.81
CA GLN A 39 -0.17 10.38 -0.07
C GLN A 39 1.32 10.57 -0.32
N ASP A 40 1.78 11.83 -0.34
CA ASP A 40 3.20 12.16 -0.55
C ASP A 40 4.09 11.67 0.60
N CYS A 41 3.51 11.57 1.81
CA CYS A 41 4.19 11.03 2.99
C CYS A 41 4.28 9.50 3.00
N GLY A 42 3.56 8.81 2.12
CA GLY A 42 3.36 7.35 2.15
C GLY A 42 2.20 6.95 3.06
N LEU A 43 2.20 5.69 3.50
CA LEU A 43 1.21 5.18 4.44
C LEU A 43 1.55 5.59 5.88
N GLN A 44 0.57 6.07 6.64
CA GLN A 44 0.79 6.57 8.01
C GLN A 44 0.52 5.50 9.09
N PHE A 45 -0.23 4.45 8.75
CA PHE A 45 -0.64 3.37 9.66
C PHE A 45 -1.30 3.88 10.97
N PRO A 46 -2.30 4.78 10.92
CA PRO A 46 -3.02 5.20 12.13
C PRO A 46 -3.69 4.03 12.84
N ALA A 47 -3.62 4.00 14.17
CA ALA A 47 -4.44 3.10 14.97
C ALA A 47 -5.91 3.54 14.84
N CYS A 48 -6.76 2.68 14.27
CA CYS A 48 -8.14 3.04 13.97
C CYS A 48 -9.03 1.79 13.93
N GLY A 49 -10.05 1.77 14.78
CA GLY A 49 -11.12 0.77 14.73
C GLY A 49 -12.14 1.12 13.65
N VAL A 50 -12.96 0.15 13.25
CA VAL A 50 -13.95 0.35 12.17
C VAL A 50 -14.94 1.48 12.45
N ASP A 51 -15.22 1.77 13.73
CA ASP A 51 -16.17 2.80 14.14
C ASP A 51 -15.57 4.23 14.04
N ASP A 52 -14.24 4.35 13.99
CA ASP A 52 -13.55 5.64 13.86
C ASP A 52 -13.15 5.98 12.40
N LEU A 53 -13.33 5.02 11.48
CA LEU A 53 -12.92 5.18 10.08
C LEU A 53 -13.44 6.44 9.40
N PRO A 54 -14.75 6.78 9.45
CA PRO A 54 -15.24 7.94 8.71
C PRO A 54 -14.76 9.27 9.30
N ARG A 55 -14.45 9.30 10.59
CA ARG A 55 -13.92 10.47 11.30
C ARG A 55 -12.46 10.71 10.98
N LEU A 56 -11.65 9.65 10.95
CA LEU A 56 -10.20 9.76 10.82
C LEU A 56 -9.75 9.75 9.36
N LEU A 57 -10.31 8.88 8.53
CA LEU A 57 -9.88 8.61 7.15
C LEU A 57 -10.63 9.52 6.16
N CYS A 58 -10.61 10.82 6.44
CA CYS A 58 -11.06 11.88 5.55
C CYS A 58 -9.98 12.99 5.45
N PRO A 59 -10.10 13.96 4.52
CA PRO A 59 -9.12 15.03 4.36
C PRO A 59 -8.95 15.86 5.63
N ARG A 60 -7.75 16.42 5.85
CA ARG A 60 -7.47 17.34 6.98
C ARG A 60 -8.41 18.55 7.01
N GLU A 61 -8.78 19.07 5.85
CA GLU A 61 -9.77 20.17 5.72
C GLU A 61 -11.17 19.79 6.22
N SER A 62 -11.49 18.49 6.29
CA SER A 62 -12.72 17.94 6.86
C SER A 62 -12.55 17.41 8.29
N GLY A 63 -11.38 17.65 8.91
CA GLY A 63 -11.07 17.23 10.28
C GLY A 63 -10.38 15.87 10.43
N GLY A 64 -10.06 15.18 9.33
CA GLY A 64 -9.35 13.91 9.32
C GLY A 64 -7.83 14.05 9.20
N ILE A 65 -7.16 12.98 8.73
CA ILE A 65 -5.68 12.94 8.64
C ILE A 65 -5.13 12.90 7.21
N LEU A 66 -5.99 12.72 6.21
CA LEU A 66 -5.54 12.50 4.84
C LEU A 66 -5.14 13.82 4.19
N ASP A 67 -4.04 13.80 3.45
CA ASP A 67 -3.54 15.01 2.76
C ASP A 67 -4.43 15.42 1.56
N ARG A 68 -5.30 14.51 1.08
CA ARG A 68 -6.19 14.71 -0.07
C ARG A 68 -7.37 13.74 -0.07
N LYS A 69 -8.41 14.04 -0.87
CA LYS A 69 -9.43 13.07 -1.31
C LYS A 69 -8.85 12.16 -2.39
N GLY A 70 -9.50 11.01 -2.62
CA GLY A 70 -9.09 10.07 -3.68
C GLY A 70 -7.71 9.45 -3.42
N THR A 71 -7.47 9.02 -2.18
CA THR A 71 -6.21 8.42 -1.73
C THR A 71 -6.45 7.07 -1.06
N VAL A 72 -5.36 6.40 -0.73
CA VAL A 72 -5.30 5.13 -0.03
C VAL A 72 -4.59 5.30 1.32
N GLU A 73 -4.95 4.49 2.32
CA GLU A 73 -4.31 4.41 3.64
C GLU A 73 -4.53 3.02 4.26
N VAL A 74 -3.60 2.57 5.10
CA VAL A 74 -3.74 1.36 5.93
C VAL A 74 -3.96 1.76 7.38
N VAL A 75 -4.85 1.06 8.09
CA VAL A 75 -5.05 1.24 9.53
C VAL A 75 -4.31 0.16 10.33
N SER A 76 -3.74 0.55 11.46
CA SER A 76 -3.08 -0.36 12.39
C SER A 76 -4.10 -1.02 13.32
N SER A 77 -3.93 -2.32 13.57
CA SER A 77 -4.67 -3.05 14.60
C SER A 77 -4.08 -2.87 16.01
N LEU A 78 -2.98 -2.12 16.12
CA LEU A 78 -2.28 -1.83 17.37
C LEU A 78 -2.12 -0.32 17.53
N GLU A 79 -2.33 0.14 18.76
CA GLU A 79 -1.93 1.45 19.22
C GLU A 79 -0.39 1.60 19.22
N ARG A 80 0.11 2.84 19.27
CA ARG A 80 1.56 3.10 19.34
C ARG A 80 2.22 2.51 20.59
N ASP A 81 1.44 2.33 21.65
CA ASP A 81 1.84 1.67 22.90
C ASP A 81 1.60 0.15 22.90
N THR A 82 1.33 -0.44 21.73
CA THR A 82 1.08 -1.87 21.47
C THR A 82 -0.24 -2.44 21.98
N ARG A 83 -1.11 -1.63 22.59
CA ARG A 83 -2.45 -2.09 22.96
C ARG A 83 -3.27 -2.44 21.70
N PRO A 84 -4.15 -3.45 21.75
CA PRO A 84 -5.02 -3.77 20.63
C PRO A 84 -6.04 -2.65 20.41
N VAL A 85 -6.29 -2.32 19.14
CA VAL A 85 -7.36 -1.41 18.74
C VAL A 85 -8.69 -2.15 18.84
N PHE A 86 -9.70 -1.51 19.43
CA PHE A 86 -11.03 -2.10 19.53
C PHE A 86 -11.69 -2.18 18.14
N ARG A 87 -12.26 -3.34 17.82
CA ARG A 87 -12.86 -3.62 16.50
C ARG A 87 -11.91 -3.23 15.36
N ASP A 88 -10.68 -3.72 15.44
CA ASP A 88 -9.69 -3.56 14.38
C ASP A 88 -10.11 -4.26 13.07
N LEU A 89 -9.41 -3.93 11.99
CA LEU A 89 -9.68 -4.43 10.65
C LEU A 89 -8.51 -5.29 10.11
N ARG A 90 -7.79 -6.01 10.98
CA ARG A 90 -6.58 -6.78 10.60
C ARG A 90 -6.76 -7.72 9.40
N TRP A 91 -7.96 -8.27 9.22
CA TRP A 91 -8.27 -9.21 8.15
C TRP A 91 -9.17 -8.62 7.06
N GLY A 92 -9.54 -7.36 7.18
CA GLY A 92 -10.58 -6.75 6.36
C GLY A 92 -10.07 -5.70 5.39
N VAL A 93 -11.02 -5.09 4.70
CA VAL A 93 -10.82 -3.94 3.82
C VAL A 93 -11.95 -2.94 4.02
N TYR A 94 -11.72 -1.68 3.68
CA TYR A 94 -12.71 -0.62 3.84
C TYR A 94 -12.67 0.38 2.68
N VAL A 95 -13.75 1.15 2.56
CA VAL A 95 -13.84 2.35 1.72
C VAL A 95 -14.56 3.42 2.52
N THR A 96 -13.89 4.56 2.74
CA THR A 96 -14.53 5.79 3.25
C THR A 96 -14.96 6.64 2.07
N PHE A 97 -16.20 7.11 2.10
CA PHE A 97 -16.82 7.88 1.01
C PHE A 97 -17.53 9.11 1.54
N GLU A 98 -17.58 10.13 0.69
CA GLU A 98 -18.23 11.41 0.96
C GLU A 98 -19.63 11.44 0.33
N ALA A 99 -20.60 12.02 1.02
CA ALA A 99 -21.91 12.33 0.48
C ALA A 99 -21.78 13.39 -0.64
N PRO A 100 -22.26 13.11 -1.87
CA PRO A 100 -22.15 14.05 -2.99
C PRO A 100 -23.13 15.24 -2.86
N SER A 101 -24.02 15.24 -1.87
CA SER A 101 -24.98 16.32 -1.61
C SER A 101 -25.49 16.27 -0.18
N GLU A 102 -26.05 17.38 0.31
CA GLU A 102 -26.73 17.46 1.62
C GLU A 102 -27.88 16.45 1.74
N TYR A 103 -28.58 16.19 0.63
CA TYR A 103 -29.63 15.17 0.60
C TYR A 103 -29.08 13.79 0.96
N VAL A 104 -27.94 13.39 0.36
CA VAL A 104 -27.32 12.08 0.62
C VAL A 104 -26.74 12.02 2.03
N ALA A 105 -26.14 13.11 2.53
CA ALA A 105 -25.66 13.18 3.91
C ALA A 105 -26.80 12.99 4.93
N ARG A 106 -27.96 13.60 4.67
CA ARG A 106 -29.17 13.35 5.47
C ARG A 106 -29.60 11.89 5.39
N CYS A 107 -29.56 11.28 4.21
CA CYS A 107 -29.88 9.86 4.05
C CYS A 107 -28.92 8.95 4.83
N PHE A 108 -27.63 9.28 4.94
CA PHE A 108 -26.71 8.51 5.79
C PHE A 108 -27.23 8.41 7.22
N ASN A 109 -27.64 9.53 7.80
CA ASN A 109 -28.22 9.57 9.14
C ASN A 109 -29.57 8.83 9.22
N GLU A 110 -30.48 9.04 8.25
CA GLU A 110 -31.79 8.38 8.22
C GLU A 110 -31.69 6.84 8.12
N TYR A 111 -30.65 6.33 7.47
CA TYR A 111 -30.39 4.89 7.36
C TYR A 111 -29.48 4.33 8.46
N GLY A 112 -29.02 5.15 9.39
CA GLY A 112 -28.19 4.73 10.51
C GLY A 112 -26.76 4.37 10.13
N LEU A 113 -26.23 4.95 9.04
CA LEU A 113 -24.81 4.86 8.75
C LEU A 113 -24.03 5.61 9.83
N LEU A 114 -22.93 5.03 10.28
CA LEU A 114 -21.98 5.74 11.13
C LEU A 114 -21.26 6.78 10.28
N THR A 115 -21.22 8.01 10.77
CA THR A 115 -20.60 9.13 10.05
C THR A 115 -19.55 9.83 10.89
N ASP A 116 -18.75 10.67 10.25
CA ASP A 116 -17.99 11.71 10.94
C ASP A 116 -18.93 12.74 11.62
N PRO A 117 -18.41 13.63 12.49
CA PRO A 117 -19.22 14.62 13.19
C PRO A 117 -20.04 15.56 12.28
N SER A 118 -19.63 15.78 11.03
CA SER A 118 -20.37 16.61 10.08
C SER A 118 -21.51 15.86 9.38
N GLY A 119 -21.52 14.52 9.42
CA GLY A 119 -22.47 13.69 8.67
C GLY A 119 -22.10 13.48 7.19
N GLN A 120 -20.98 14.03 6.73
CA GLN A 120 -20.62 14.04 5.31
C GLN A 120 -19.87 12.79 4.87
N TYR A 121 -19.13 12.13 5.76
CA TYR A 121 -18.35 10.94 5.46
C TYR A 121 -18.90 9.73 6.17
N SER A 122 -18.93 8.60 5.48
CA SER A 122 -19.24 7.29 6.05
C SER A 122 -18.28 6.23 5.51
N THR A 123 -18.28 5.05 6.11
CA THR A 123 -17.40 3.95 5.75
C THR A 123 -18.16 2.64 5.62
N MET A 124 -17.85 1.90 4.55
CA MET A 124 -18.21 0.50 4.40
C MET A 124 -16.96 -0.36 4.59
N TYR A 125 -17.10 -1.50 5.27
CA TYR A 125 -15.99 -2.42 5.47
C TYR A 125 -16.43 -3.88 5.32
N LYS A 126 -15.53 -4.71 4.81
CA LYS A 126 -15.63 -6.18 4.81
C LYS A 126 -14.65 -6.68 5.87
N PRO A 127 -15.11 -7.35 6.94
CA PRO A 127 -14.24 -7.69 8.08
C PRO A 127 -13.19 -8.76 7.77
N TYR A 128 -13.36 -9.51 6.68
CA TYR A 128 -12.48 -10.61 6.28
C TYR A 128 -12.31 -10.65 4.76
N HIS A 129 -11.13 -11.02 4.29
CA HIS A 129 -10.91 -11.51 2.94
C HIS A 129 -10.25 -12.89 3.03
N LEU A 130 -10.65 -13.83 2.16
CA LEU A 130 -10.31 -15.25 2.32
C LEU A 130 -9.18 -15.72 1.38
N ILE A 131 -8.40 -14.78 0.83
CA ILE A 131 -7.19 -15.02 0.03
C ILE A 131 -7.41 -16.12 -1.02
N GLY A 132 -6.80 -17.29 -0.86
CA GLY A 132 -6.87 -18.41 -1.81
C GLY A 132 -8.26 -19.05 -1.91
N LEU A 133 -9.10 -18.92 -0.88
CA LEU A 133 -10.47 -19.44 -0.92
C LEU A 133 -11.40 -18.62 -1.84
N GLU A 134 -11.06 -17.35 -2.10
CA GLU A 134 -11.80 -16.49 -3.04
C GLU A 134 -11.26 -16.62 -4.48
N LEU A 135 -10.10 -17.27 -4.70
CA LEU A 135 -9.48 -17.37 -6.03
C LEU A 135 -10.38 -18.06 -7.08
N GLY A 136 -11.16 -19.05 -6.67
CA GLY A 136 -12.08 -19.76 -7.56
C GLY A 136 -13.12 -18.85 -8.24
N ILE A 137 -13.49 -17.73 -7.59
CA ILE A 137 -14.41 -16.73 -8.14
C ILE A 137 -13.76 -16.03 -9.33
N SER A 138 -12.49 -15.64 -9.22
CA SER A 138 -11.73 -15.02 -10.30
C SER A 138 -11.53 -15.97 -11.49
N VAL A 139 -11.24 -17.25 -11.21
CA VAL A 139 -11.12 -18.28 -12.26
C VAL A 139 -12.45 -18.45 -13.02
N ALA A 140 -13.57 -18.57 -12.29
CA ALA A 140 -14.89 -18.70 -12.90
C ALA A 140 -15.27 -17.44 -13.70
N SER A 141 -14.98 -16.25 -13.18
CA SER A 141 -15.23 -14.97 -13.86
C SER A 141 -14.49 -14.88 -15.19
N ALA A 142 -13.20 -15.21 -15.20
CA ALA A 142 -12.39 -15.18 -16.40
C ALA A 142 -12.86 -16.24 -17.42
N ALA A 143 -13.11 -17.47 -16.97
CA ALA A 143 -13.45 -18.58 -17.86
C ALA A 143 -14.88 -18.50 -18.44
N LEU A 144 -15.85 -18.05 -17.64
CA LEU A 144 -17.27 -18.05 -18.03
C LEU A 144 -17.75 -16.72 -18.59
N ARG A 145 -17.11 -15.61 -18.19
CA ARG A 145 -17.54 -14.25 -18.59
C ARG A 145 -16.46 -13.46 -19.33
N GLY A 146 -15.21 -13.91 -19.35
CA GLY A 146 -14.10 -13.13 -19.90
C GLY A 146 -13.81 -11.86 -19.09
N GLU A 147 -14.21 -11.82 -17.82
CA GLU A 147 -14.12 -10.64 -16.96
C GLU A 147 -13.03 -10.82 -15.90
N ALA A 148 -12.13 -9.84 -15.82
CA ALA A 148 -11.20 -9.73 -14.69
C ALA A 148 -11.95 -9.26 -13.43
N THR A 149 -11.60 -9.81 -12.27
CA THR A 149 -12.10 -9.38 -10.96
C THR A 149 -11.31 -8.20 -10.37
N GLY A 150 -10.19 -7.84 -11.00
CA GLY A 150 -9.40 -6.65 -10.73
C GLY A 150 -8.32 -6.49 -11.80
N THR A 151 -8.05 -5.26 -12.22
CA THR A 151 -7.00 -4.95 -13.20
C THR A 151 -6.48 -3.53 -13.00
N SER A 152 -5.19 -3.30 -13.28
CA SER A 152 -4.63 -1.95 -13.28
C SER A 152 -5.18 -1.15 -14.45
N ARG A 153 -5.59 0.08 -14.18
CA ARG A 153 -6.13 1.05 -15.15
C ARG A 153 -5.17 2.19 -15.42
N ALA A 154 -4.33 2.52 -14.44
CA ALA A 154 -3.30 3.55 -14.51
C ALA A 154 -2.08 3.14 -13.67
N TRP A 155 -0.99 3.87 -13.82
CA TRP A 155 0.14 3.82 -12.89
C TRP A 155 0.12 5.09 -12.04
N SER A 156 -0.68 5.06 -10.97
CA SER A 156 -0.89 6.17 -10.03
C SER A 156 -0.07 6.02 -8.74
N GLY A 157 0.18 4.79 -8.32
CA GLY A 157 0.99 4.45 -7.16
C GLY A 157 2.10 3.44 -7.47
N ASP A 158 3.21 3.59 -6.76
CA ASP A 158 4.39 2.75 -6.88
C ASP A 158 4.94 2.37 -5.50
N ALA A 159 5.42 1.13 -5.37
CA ALA A 159 6.04 0.64 -4.15
C ALA A 159 7.57 0.66 -4.34
N VAL A 160 8.24 1.58 -3.65
CA VAL A 160 9.66 1.86 -3.86
C VAL A 160 10.51 1.37 -2.69
N ALA A 161 11.73 0.94 -2.99
CA ALA A 161 12.69 0.50 -1.99
C ALA A 161 13.19 1.68 -1.15
N THR A 162 13.17 1.53 0.17
CA THR A 162 13.67 2.50 1.13
C THR A 162 14.61 1.79 2.10
N ALA A 163 15.75 2.39 2.41
CA ALA A 163 16.79 1.73 3.20
C ALA A 163 16.34 1.54 4.66
N LYS A 164 16.49 0.32 5.18
CA LYS A 164 16.22 -0.02 6.61
C LYS A 164 17.33 0.41 7.55
N ARG A 165 18.52 0.63 7.00
CA ARG A 165 19.76 0.99 7.71
C ARG A 165 20.68 1.70 6.73
N ASP A 166 21.76 2.29 7.22
CA ASP A 166 22.82 2.79 6.34
C ASP A 166 23.41 1.64 5.51
N LEU A 167 23.53 1.86 4.20
CA LEU A 167 24.08 0.92 3.23
C LEU A 167 25.37 1.48 2.62
N LYS A 168 26.39 0.63 2.52
CA LYS A 168 27.70 1.01 1.98
C LYS A 168 27.89 0.48 0.56
N PRO A 169 28.72 1.14 -0.27
CA PRO A 169 29.13 0.62 -1.57
C PRO A 169 29.64 -0.82 -1.46
N GLY A 170 29.21 -1.67 -2.39
CA GLY A 170 29.56 -3.08 -2.45
C GLY A 170 28.60 -4.01 -1.70
N GLU A 171 27.75 -3.49 -0.80
CA GLU A 171 26.72 -4.30 -0.15
C GLU A 171 25.66 -4.79 -1.14
N MET A 172 25.03 -5.93 -0.84
CA MET A 172 24.00 -6.53 -1.68
C MET A 172 22.62 -6.29 -1.06
N LEU A 173 21.66 -5.85 -1.86
CA LEU A 173 20.27 -5.77 -1.44
C LEU A 173 19.65 -7.18 -1.32
N ASP A 174 18.95 -7.40 -0.22
CA ASP A 174 18.23 -8.65 0.08
C ASP A 174 16.72 -8.58 -0.23
N GLY A 175 16.24 -7.42 -0.69
CA GLY A 175 14.89 -7.21 -1.19
C GLY A 175 13.80 -7.20 -0.12
N GLU A 176 12.57 -7.44 -0.57
CA GLU A 176 11.38 -7.45 0.28
C GLU A 176 11.56 -8.35 1.52
N GLY A 177 11.19 -7.82 2.69
CA GLY A 177 11.23 -8.55 3.95
C GLY A 177 12.64 -8.86 4.48
N GLY A 178 13.70 -8.42 3.79
CA GLY A 178 15.09 -8.55 4.22
C GLY A 178 15.49 -7.56 5.30
N TYR A 179 16.78 -7.30 5.42
CA TYR A 179 17.40 -6.38 6.39
C TYR A 179 17.90 -5.08 5.74
N THR A 180 17.98 -5.02 4.40
CA THR A 180 18.53 -3.84 3.70
C THR A 180 17.48 -2.81 3.35
N VAL A 181 16.28 -3.25 2.94
CA VAL A 181 15.23 -2.37 2.42
C VAL A 181 13.83 -2.79 2.86
N TYR A 182 12.91 -1.82 2.94
CA TYR A 182 11.46 -2.00 3.00
C TYR A 182 10.79 -1.28 1.82
N GLY A 183 9.56 -1.66 1.50
CA GLY A 183 8.73 -0.97 0.52
C GLY A 183 7.99 0.21 1.13
N LYS A 184 8.09 1.37 0.49
CA LYS A 184 7.31 2.57 0.80
C LYS A 184 6.40 2.90 -0.37
N LEU A 185 5.12 3.17 -0.10
CA LEU A 185 4.19 3.63 -1.13
C LEU A 185 4.52 5.08 -1.51
N MET A 186 4.50 5.37 -2.81
CA MET A 186 4.79 6.68 -3.37
C MET A 186 3.87 6.95 -4.58
N PRO A 187 3.45 8.20 -4.83
CA PRO A 187 2.83 8.55 -6.10
C PRO A 187 3.75 8.21 -7.28
N ALA A 188 3.21 7.57 -8.32
CA ALA A 188 4.00 7.09 -9.45
C ALA A 188 4.78 8.20 -10.17
N LEU A 189 4.18 9.39 -10.34
CA LEU A 189 4.86 10.56 -10.92
C LEU A 189 6.08 10.99 -10.09
N THR A 190 5.95 10.98 -8.76
CA THR A 190 7.06 11.28 -7.85
C THR A 190 8.13 10.21 -7.92
N SER A 191 7.73 8.93 -8.00
CA SER A 191 8.65 7.79 -8.18
C SER A 191 9.48 7.94 -9.46
N LYS A 192 8.83 8.19 -10.60
CA LYS A 192 9.51 8.40 -11.88
C LYS A 192 10.43 9.62 -11.86
N ALA A 193 9.95 10.75 -11.35
CA ALA A 193 10.75 11.98 -11.27
C ALA A 193 12.03 11.81 -10.43
N ARG A 194 11.99 10.93 -9.42
CA ARG A 194 13.13 10.59 -8.57
C ARG A 194 13.95 9.40 -9.06
N SER A 195 13.56 8.78 -10.18
CA SER A 195 14.13 7.51 -10.64
C SER A 195 14.18 6.45 -9.53
N ALA A 196 13.10 6.38 -8.73
CA ALA A 196 13.06 5.50 -7.56
C ALA A 196 13.11 4.01 -7.96
N LEU A 197 13.83 3.22 -7.19
CA LEU A 197 13.99 1.79 -7.41
C LEU A 197 12.76 1.05 -6.86
N PRO A 198 11.99 0.30 -7.67
CA PRO A 198 10.85 -0.47 -7.17
C PRO A 198 11.28 -1.61 -6.25
N ILE A 199 10.59 -1.80 -5.13
CA ILE A 199 10.92 -2.82 -4.13
C ILE A 199 10.92 -4.24 -4.72
N GLY A 200 10.04 -4.51 -5.69
CA GLY A 200 9.96 -5.80 -6.38
C GLY A 200 11.21 -6.16 -7.19
N LEU A 201 12.04 -5.17 -7.57
CA LEU A 201 13.31 -5.39 -8.29
C LEU A 201 14.54 -5.13 -7.42
N ALA A 202 14.36 -4.81 -6.13
CA ALA A 202 15.44 -4.46 -5.23
C ALA A 202 16.09 -5.70 -4.57
N HIS A 203 16.13 -6.83 -5.25
CA HIS A 203 16.76 -8.06 -4.79
C HIS A 203 18.01 -8.35 -5.62
N HIS A 204 19.10 -8.76 -4.97
CA HIS A 204 20.35 -9.11 -5.63
C HIS A 204 20.97 -7.99 -6.49
N LEU A 205 20.67 -6.73 -6.15
CA LEU A 205 21.34 -5.55 -6.72
C LEU A 205 22.42 -5.06 -5.77
N LYS A 206 23.60 -4.73 -6.31
CA LYS A 206 24.73 -4.26 -5.51
C LYS A 206 24.66 -2.75 -5.35
N ILE A 207 24.88 -2.26 -4.14
CA ILE A 207 24.96 -0.82 -3.85
C ILE A 207 26.21 -0.23 -4.50
N LYS A 208 26.02 0.84 -5.26
CA LYS A 208 27.06 1.59 -5.98
C LYS A 208 27.62 2.76 -5.17
N ARG A 209 26.77 3.42 -4.37
CA ARG A 209 27.13 4.58 -3.54
C ARG A 209 26.42 4.52 -2.18
N PRO A 210 26.93 5.20 -1.13
CA PRO A 210 26.31 5.16 0.19
C PRO A 210 24.85 5.62 0.15
N VAL A 211 23.98 4.94 0.89
CA VAL A 211 22.57 5.29 1.06
C VAL A 211 22.27 5.33 2.57
N ALA A 212 21.71 6.44 3.06
CA ALA A 212 21.39 6.57 4.47
C ALA A 212 20.11 5.80 4.83
N MET A 213 19.97 5.42 6.10
CA MET A 213 18.71 4.89 6.63
C MET A 213 17.52 5.81 6.29
N ASP A 214 16.38 5.20 5.96
CA ASP A 214 15.13 5.86 5.55
C ASP A 214 15.19 6.68 4.23
N GLN A 215 16.32 6.65 3.53
CA GLN A 215 16.42 7.20 2.18
C GLN A 215 15.76 6.24 1.17
N THR A 216 14.91 6.78 0.31
CA THR A 216 14.41 6.04 -0.87
C THR A 216 15.54 5.80 -1.85
N LEU A 217 15.72 4.53 -2.26
CA LEU A 217 16.72 4.13 -3.24
C LEU A 217 16.27 4.53 -4.65
N THR A 218 17.25 4.81 -5.49
CA THR A 218 17.11 5.15 -6.90
C THR A 218 17.91 4.16 -7.76
N TRP A 219 17.61 4.11 -9.05
CA TRP A 219 18.38 3.32 -10.00
C TRP A 219 19.88 3.68 -10.04
N ASP A 220 20.22 4.93 -9.70
CA ASP A 220 21.62 5.40 -9.66
C ASP A 220 22.38 4.92 -8.40
N ASP A 221 21.67 4.44 -7.38
CA ASP A 221 22.25 3.92 -6.15
C ASP A 221 22.74 2.48 -6.27
N VAL A 222 22.36 1.78 -7.34
CA VAL A 222 22.59 0.35 -7.52
C VAL A 222 23.22 0.00 -8.87
N GLU A 223 23.95 -1.10 -8.89
CA GLU A 223 24.36 -1.78 -10.12
C GLU A 223 23.22 -2.68 -10.59
N PHE A 224 22.81 -2.54 -11.85
CA PHE A 224 21.79 -3.38 -12.48
C PHE A 224 22.12 -3.65 -13.96
N ASP A 225 21.66 -4.80 -14.48
CA ASP A 225 21.77 -5.12 -15.91
C ASP A 225 20.50 -4.64 -16.62
N ALA A 226 20.63 -3.68 -17.53
CA ALA A 226 19.51 -3.18 -18.33
C ALA A 226 18.94 -4.23 -19.32
N LYS A 227 19.65 -5.35 -19.53
CA LYS A 227 19.18 -6.48 -20.33
C LYS A 227 18.35 -7.49 -19.51
N ASP A 228 18.30 -7.34 -18.19
CA ASP A 228 17.39 -8.14 -17.38
C ASP A 228 15.94 -7.88 -17.85
N PRO A 229 15.17 -8.92 -18.21
CA PRO A 229 13.83 -8.73 -18.78
C PRO A 229 12.86 -7.98 -17.86
N ALA A 230 12.94 -8.19 -16.54
CA ALA A 230 12.05 -7.53 -15.59
C ALA A 230 12.41 -6.05 -15.43
N ILE A 231 13.71 -5.73 -15.39
CA ILE A 231 14.18 -4.34 -15.37
C ILE A 231 13.86 -3.63 -16.69
N ALA A 232 14.10 -4.28 -17.83
CA ALA A 232 13.77 -3.72 -19.14
C ALA A 232 12.26 -3.41 -19.26
N PHE A 233 11.40 -4.35 -18.85
CA PHE A 233 9.95 -4.15 -18.85
C PHE A 233 9.52 -3.03 -17.91
N ARG A 234 10.12 -2.94 -16.71
CA ARG A 234 9.87 -1.82 -15.80
C ARG A 234 10.25 -0.48 -16.42
N LYS A 235 11.39 -0.40 -17.13
CA LYS A 235 11.82 0.82 -17.81
C LYS A 235 10.89 1.21 -18.96
N GLU A 236 10.42 0.23 -19.72
CA GLU A 236 9.39 0.44 -20.75
C GLU A 236 8.08 0.97 -20.15
N MET A 237 7.62 0.37 -19.04
CA MET A 237 6.45 0.83 -18.30
C MET A 237 6.62 2.28 -17.81
N GLU A 238 7.76 2.61 -17.20
CA GLU A 238 8.08 3.98 -16.76
C GLU A 238 8.04 4.98 -17.93
N ALA A 239 8.58 4.59 -19.10
CA ALA A 239 8.58 5.44 -20.30
C ALA A 239 7.17 5.61 -20.90
N THR A 240 6.34 4.58 -20.84
CA THR A 240 5.00 4.57 -21.46
C THR A 240 3.96 5.30 -20.62
N PHE A 241 4.01 5.19 -19.29
CA PHE A 241 2.92 5.61 -18.41
C PHE A 241 3.22 6.78 -17.48
N GLY A 242 4.48 7.15 -17.28
CA GLY A 242 4.84 8.29 -16.40
C GLY A 242 5.21 9.56 -17.15
#